data_AF-A0AA88F6Z7-F1
#
_entry.id   AF-A0AA88F6Z7-F1
#
_cell.length_a   1.000
_cell.length_b   1.000
_cell.length_c   1.000
_cell.angle_alpha   90.00
_cell.angle_beta   90.00
_cell.angle_gamma   90.00
#
_symmetry.space_group_name_H-M   'P 1'
#
loop_
_entity.id
_entity.type
_entity.pdbx_description
1 polymer ?
#
loop_
_entity_poly.entity_id
_entity_poly.type
_entity_poly.pdbx_seq_one_letter_code
_entity_poly.pdbx_strand_id
1 'polypeptide(L)' 'MRTNIELDDALIAEAMEITGLSTKKATVEKALRDLVENLGRRKALQELRGIGWSGDLEDVRDSWSVDDIKSQDAAE' A
#
# COMPACT_ATOMS: atom_id res chain seq x y z
N MET A 1 -24.91 9.35 15.46
CA MET A 1 -25.28 8.41 16.54
C MET A 1 -24.35 8.64 17.73
N ARG A 2 -24.85 8.59 18.97
CA ARG A 2 -24.00 8.67 20.17
C ARG A 2 -23.88 7.25 20.72
N THR A 3 -22.65 6.75 20.80
CA THR A 3 -22.35 5.40 21.27
C THR A 3 -21.37 5.51 22.42
N ASN A 4 -21.56 4.70 23.46
CA ASN A 4 -20.60 4.60 24.55
C ASN A 4 -19.75 3.34 24.31
N ILE A 5 -18.44 3.52 24.19
CA ILE A 5 -17.48 2.45 23.94
C ILE A 5 -16.25 2.69 24.82
N GLU A 6 -15.67 1.61 25.34
CA GLU A 6 -14.39 1.68 26.04
C GLU A 6 -13.27 1.72 24.99
N LEU A 7 -12.33 2.65 25.17
CA LEU A 7 -11.17 2.83 24.31
C LEU A 7 -9.94 2.83 25.21
N ASP A 8 -8.86 2.25 24.71
CA ASP A 8 -7.55 2.40 25.33
C ASP A 8 -7.11 3.87 25.24
N ASP A 9 -6.84 4.47 26.40
CA ASP A 9 -6.48 5.88 26.51
C ASP A 9 -5.09 6.19 25.95
N ALA A 10 -4.15 5.26 26.03
CA ALA A 10 -2.83 5.43 25.43
C ALA A 10 -2.93 5.39 23.91
N LEU A 11 -3.70 4.45 23.37
CA LEU A 11 -3.90 4.31 21.93
C LEU A 11 -4.58 5.56 21.32
N ILE A 12 -5.63 6.08 21.96
CA ILE A 12 -6.33 7.26 21.43
C ILE A 12 -5.46 8.52 21.57
N ALA A 13 -4.62 8.62 22.61
CA ALA A 13 -3.68 9.73 22.77
C ALA A 13 -2.63 9.73 21.67
N GLU A 14 -2.00 8.57 21.40
CA GLU A 14 -1.05 8.41 20.30
C GLU A 14 -1.70 8.72 18.95
N ALA A 15 -2.90 8.20 18.70
CA ALA A 15 -3.63 8.48 17.47
C ALA A 15 -3.96 9.98 17.32
N MET A 16 -4.34 10.65 18.41
CA MET A 16 -4.59 12.10 18.42
C MET A 16 -3.32 12.91 18.14
N GLU A 17 -2.17 12.50 18.69
CA GLU A 17 -0.87 13.14 18.46
C GLU A 17 -0.45 13.01 16.99
N ILE A 18 -0.50 11.79 16.43
CA ILE A 18 -0.14 11.51 15.03
C ILE A 18 -1.05 12.26 14.05
N THR A 19 -2.34 12.32 14.35
CA THR A 19 -3.33 12.95 13.45
C THR A 19 -3.48 14.45 13.66
N GLY A 20 -2.95 15.00 14.77
CA GLY A 20 -3.13 16.40 15.17
C GLY A 20 -4.58 16.76 15.54
N LEU A 21 -5.43 15.78 15.82
CA LEU A 21 -6.86 15.99 16.08
C LEU A 21 -7.13 16.28 17.55
N SER A 22 -7.95 17.29 17.81
CA SER A 22 -8.20 17.80 19.16
C SER A 22 -9.23 17.00 19.97
N THR A 23 -9.98 16.08 19.36
CA THR A 23 -11.03 15.33 20.04
C THR A 23 -11.00 13.84 19.73
N LYS A 24 -11.21 13.00 20.75
CA LYS A 24 -11.36 11.54 20.59
C LYS A 24 -12.37 11.17 19.49
N LYS A 25 -13.49 11.91 19.40
CA LYS A 25 -14.52 11.71 18.37
C LYS A 25 -13.98 11.93 16.96
N ALA A 26 -13.25 13.02 16.71
CA ALA A 26 -12.68 13.31 15.40
C ALA A 26 -11.66 12.24 15.01
N THR A 27 -10.83 11.81 15.95
CA THR A 27 -9.83 10.75 15.74
C THR A 27 -10.47 9.43 15.37
N VAL A 28 -11.50 9.01 16.10
CA VAL A 28 -12.24 7.77 15.81
C VAL A 28 -12.94 7.85 14.44
N GLU A 29 -13.57 8.98 14.12
CA GLU A 29 -14.22 9.18 12.82
C GLU A 29 -13.21 9.10 11.66
N LYS A 30 -12.04 9.73 11.81
CA LYS A 30 -10.96 9.67 10.82
C LYS A 30 -10.44 8.24 10.65
N ALA A 31 -10.18 7.54 11.76
CA ALA A 31 -9.71 6.16 11.74
C ALA A 31 -10.69 5.22 11.01
N LEU A 32 -11.99 5.37 11.25
CA LEU A 32 -13.01 4.56 10.57
C LEU A 32 -13.08 4.84 9.07
N ARG A 33 -12.97 6.11 8.65
CA ARG A 33 -12.93 6.47 7.23
C ARG A 33 -11.73 5.86 6.53
N ASP A 34 -10.56 5.98 7.15
CA ASP A 34 -9.31 5.45 6.61
C ASP A 34 -9.34 3.92 6.52
N LEU A 35 -9.95 3.26 7.50
CA LEU A 35 -10.15 1.82 7.48
C LEU A 35 -11.02 1.39 6.27
N VAL A 36 -12.17 2.03 6.08
CA VAL A 36 -13.07 1.71 4.97
C VAL A 36 -12.38 1.96 3.62
N GLU A 37 -11.72 3.11 3.46
CA GLU A 37 -11.03 3.45 2.22
C GLU A 37 -9.89 2.47 1.92
N ASN A 38 -9.05 2.16 2.90
CA ASN A 38 -7.93 1.23 2.74
C ASN A 38 -8.40 -0.19 2.41
N LEU A 39 -9.45 -0.68 3.08
CA LEU A 39 -10.02 -2.00 2.78
C LEU A 39 -10.67 -2.03 1.39
N GLY A 40 -11.35 -0.95 0.99
CA GLY A 40 -11.88 -0.80 -0.36
C GLY A 40 -10.79 -0.86 -1.43
N ARG A 41 -9.70 -0.12 -1.24
CA ARG A 41 -8.53 -0.16 -2.14
C ARG A 41 -7.90 -1.55 -2.21
N ARG A 42 -7.73 -2.23 -1.08
CA ARG A 42 -7.19 -3.61 -1.04
C ARG A 42 -8.08 -4.59 -1.80
N LYS A 43 -9.41 -4.47 -1.68
CA LYS A 43 -10.35 -5.30 -2.42
C LYS A 43 -10.23 -5.06 -3.93
N ALA A 44 -10.19 -3.80 -4.36
CA ALA A 44 -9.98 -3.46 -5.77
C ALA A 44 -8.66 -4.07 -6.31
N LEU A 45 -7.55 -3.96 -5.56
CA LEU A 45 -6.28 -4.59 -5.94
C LEU A 45 -6.37 -6.12 -6.03
N GLN A 46 -7.17 -6.77 -5.18
CA GLN A 46 -7.41 -8.21 -5.28
C GLN A 46 -8.23 -8.57 -6.53
N GLU A 47 -9.21 -7.76 -6.89
CA GLU A 47 -10.01 -7.94 -8.12
C GLU A 47 -9.15 -7.72 -9.38
N LEU A 48 -8.18 -6.81 -9.31
CA LEU A 48 -7.18 -6.59 -10.36
C LEU A 48 -6.04 -7.64 -10.33
N ARG A 49 -6.07 -8.64 -9.45
CA ARG A 49 -5.03 -9.67 -9.43
C ARG A 49 -5.17 -10.58 -10.65
N GLY A 50 -4.06 -10.79 -11.36
CA GLY A 50 -4.00 -11.72 -12.49
C GLY A 50 -4.39 -11.10 -13.84
N ILE A 51 -4.71 -9.81 -13.87
CA ILE A 51 -4.87 -9.04 -15.12
C ILE A 51 -3.59 -8.22 -15.38
N GLY A 52 -3.29 -7.99 -16.66
CA GLY A 52 -2.33 -6.96 -17.08
C GLY A 52 -0.93 -7.45 -17.43
N TRP A 53 -0.66 -8.76 -17.43
CA TRP A 53 0.60 -9.28 -17.94
C TRP A 53 0.42 -10.68 -18.56
N SER A 54 0.82 -10.81 -19.83
CA SER A 54 0.71 -12.04 -20.63
C SER A 54 2.06 -12.48 -21.21
N GLY A 55 3.17 -11.90 -20.73
CA GLY A 55 4.51 -12.27 -21.16
C GLY A 55 5.03 -13.49 -20.40
N ASP A 56 6.22 -13.96 -20.78
CA ASP A 56 7.00 -14.91 -19.98
C ASP A 56 8.01 -14.12 -19.12
N LEU A 57 8.18 -14.54 -17.87
CA LEU A 57 9.05 -13.87 -16.91
C LEU A 57 10.50 -14.26 -17.17
N GLU A 58 10.71 -15.45 -17.72
CA GLU A 58 12.02 -15.97 -18.08
C GLU A 58 12.57 -15.19 -19.29
N ASP A 59 11.76 -14.96 -20.33
CA ASP A 59 12.14 -14.18 -21.51
C ASP A 59 12.65 -12.77 -21.15
N VAL A 60 11.99 -12.09 -20.21
CA VAL A 60 12.40 -10.75 -19.76
C VAL A 60 13.71 -10.80 -18.97
N ARG A 61 13.93 -11.86 -18.18
CA ARG A 61 15.14 -12.01 -17.36
C ARG A 61 16.36 -12.39 -18.19
N ASP A 62 16.17 -13.19 -19.22
CA ASP A 62 17.25 -13.64 -20.10
C ASP A 62 17.69 -12.56 -21.09
N SER A 63 16.81 -11.61 -21.42
CA SER A 63 17.12 -10.47 -22.31
C SER A 63 18.20 -9.50 -21.81
N TRP A 64 18.68 -9.67 -20.57
CA TRP A 64 19.76 -8.87 -19.95
C TRP A 64 20.99 -9.71 -19.60
N SER A 65 21.24 -10.83 -20.30
CA SER A 65 22.47 -11.60 -20.10
C SER A 65 23.70 -10.76 -20.44
N VAL A 66 24.66 -10.74 -19.51
CA VAL A 66 25.91 -9.93 -19.53
C VAL A 66 26.80 -10.21 -20.75
N ASP A 67 26.55 -11.32 -21.46
CA ASP A 67 27.29 -11.69 -22.66
C ASP A 67 27.01 -10.76 -23.85
N ASP A 68 25.84 -10.13 -23.95
CA ASP A 68 25.54 -9.20 -25.04
C ASP A 68 26.28 -7.85 -24.90
N ILE A 69 26.57 -7.42 -23.67
CA ILE A 69 27.24 -6.14 -23.38
C ILE A 69 28.72 -6.18 -23.80
N LYS A 70 29.38 -7.34 -23.70
CA LYS A 70 30.82 -7.47 -24.03
C LYS A 70 31.13 -7.47 -25.52
N SER A 71 30.11 -7.57 -26.38
CA SER A 71 30.30 -7.57 -27.84
C SER A 71 30.36 -6.16 -28.46
N GLN A 72 29.91 -5.12 -27.74
CA GLN A 72 29.97 -3.73 -28.21
C GLN A 72 31.30 -3.04 -27.92
N ASP A 73 31.97 -3.38 -26.80
CA ASP A 73 33.24 -2.74 -26.40
C ASP A 73 34.50 -3.32 -27.08
N ALA A 74 34.36 -4.40 -27.87
CA ALA A 74 35.48 -5.01 -28.60
C ALA A 74 35.63 -4.48 -30.05
N ALA A 75 34.77 -3.55 -30.47
CA ALA A 75 34.72 -3.00 -31.82
C ALA A 75 35.10 -1.50 -31.92
N GLU A 76 35.62 -0.89 -30.85
CA GLU A 76 36.20 0.47 -30.87
C GLU A 76 37.73 0.46 -30.72
#